data_AF-A0A3M2BP00-F1
#
_entry.id   AF-A0A3M2BP00-F1
#
_cell.length_a   1.000
_cell.length_b   1.000
_cell.length_c   1.000
_cell.angle_alpha   90.00
_cell.angle_beta   90.00
_cell.angle_gamma   90.00
#
_symmetry.space_group_name_H-M   'P 1'
#
loop_
_entity.id
_entity.type
_entity.pdbx_description
1 polymer ?
#
loop_
_entity_poly.entity_id
_entity_poly.type
_entity_poly.pdbx_seq_one_letter_code
_entity_poly.pdbx_strand_id
1 'polypeptide(L)'
;MKYFFPLFVFFLASQILDAQNFSRLQVPVEFNDQVLTNAWAGGLNAPQWCKADLDNDGDEDLYAFDRVGHTHIAFRNDGTGGTTAYHFAPELTAYFPEGRN
;
A
#
# COMPACT_ATOMS: atom_id res chain seq x y z
N MET A 1 -48.39 -7.16 -9.70
CA MET A 1 -47.39 -7.78 -10.60
C MET A 1 -46.66 -6.78 -11.52
N LYS A 2 -47.26 -5.65 -11.92
CA LYS A 2 -46.65 -4.69 -12.89
C LYS A 2 -45.30 -4.08 -12.47
N TYR A 3 -45.04 -3.94 -11.16
CA TYR A 3 -43.81 -3.33 -10.66
C TYR A 3 -42.68 -4.34 -10.37
N PHE A 4 -42.96 -5.64 -10.45
CA PHE A 4 -41.97 -6.66 -10.08
C PHE A 4 -40.82 -6.72 -11.09
N PHE A 5 -41.14 -6.61 -12.38
CA PHE A 5 -40.16 -6.59 -13.45
C PHE A 5 -39.19 -5.40 -13.39
N PRO A 6 -39.63 -4.14 -13.29
CA PRO A 6 -38.70 -3.01 -13.17
C PRO A 6 -37.88 -3.03 -11.88
N LEU A 7 -38.44 -3.53 -10.76
CA LEU A 7 -37.67 -3.70 -9.50
C LEU A 7 -36.57 -4.76 -9.64
N PHE A 8 -36.86 -5.86 -10.34
CA PHE A 8 -35.88 -6.91 -10.61
C PHE A 8 -34.74 -6.42 -11.50
N VAL A 9 -35.05 -5.63 -12.54
CA VAL A 9 -34.04 -4.99 -13.40
C VAL A 9 -33.20 -3.99 -12.61
N PHE A 10 -33.82 -3.17 -11.76
CA PHE A 10 -33.10 -2.22 -10.91
C PHE A 10 -32.17 -2.94 -9.91
N PHE A 11 -32.64 -4.04 -9.30
CA PHE A 11 -31.82 -4.85 -8.40
C PHE A 11 -30.61 -5.46 -9.12
N LEU A 12 -30.78 -6.03 -10.31
CA LEU A 12 -29.67 -6.57 -11.11
C LEU A 12 -28.67 -5.48 -11.52
N ALA A 13 -29.14 -4.29 -11.93
CA ALA A 13 -28.27 -3.18 -12.31
C ALA A 13 -27.42 -2.66 -11.13
N SER A 14 -27.95 -2.73 -9.89
CA SER A 14 -27.22 -2.30 -8.70
C SER A 14 -25.98 -3.14 -8.38
N GLN A 15 -25.92 -4.38 -8.87
CA GLN A 15 -24.80 -5.29 -8.63
C GLN A 15 -23.59 -5.02 -9.54
N ILE A 16 -23.73 -4.11 -10.52
CA ILE A 16 -22.69 -3.76 -11.52
C ILE A 16 -22.17 -2.33 -11.28
N LEU A 17 -22.52 -1.73 -10.14
CA LEU A 17 -21.99 -0.43 -9.76
C LEU A 17 -20.67 -0.62 -9.03
N ASP A 18 -19.56 -0.37 -9.72
CA ASP A 18 -18.27 -0.19 -9.06
C ASP A 18 -18.25 1.18 -8.37
N ALA A 19 -17.83 1.18 -7.10
CA ALA A 19 -17.55 2.43 -6.40
C ALA A 19 -16.28 3.10 -6.96
N GLN A 20 -16.03 4.34 -6.55
CA GLN A 20 -14.79 5.05 -6.88
C GLN A 20 -13.56 4.27 -6.38
N ASN A 21 -12.68 3.88 -7.31
CA ASN A 21 -11.39 3.29 -7.01
C ASN A 21 -10.42 4.39 -6.57
N PHE A 22 -9.87 4.28 -5.37
CA PHE A 22 -8.82 5.17 -4.88
C PHE A 22 -7.45 4.50 -5.08
N SER A 23 -6.84 4.74 -6.23
CA SER A 23 -5.45 4.36 -6.47
C SER A 23 -4.51 5.38 -5.85
N ARG A 24 -3.42 4.92 -5.24
CA ARG A 24 -2.38 5.80 -4.72
C ARG A 24 -1.75 6.57 -5.89
N LEU A 25 -1.71 7.90 -5.79
CA LEU A 25 -1.06 8.75 -6.78
C LEU A 25 0.46 8.55 -6.70
N GLN A 26 1.09 8.26 -7.83
CA GLN A 26 2.55 8.18 -7.98
C GLN A 26 3.07 9.45 -8.65
N VAL A 27 2.95 10.58 -7.95
CA VAL A 27 3.46 11.86 -8.43
C VAL A 27 4.89 12.04 -7.90
N PRO A 28 5.91 12.29 -8.74
CA PRO A 28 7.26 12.57 -8.26
C PRO A 28 7.26 13.78 -7.31
N VAL A 29 7.97 13.65 -6.20
CA VAL A 29 8.19 14.76 -5.25
C VAL A 29 9.64 15.19 -5.39
N GLU A 30 9.84 16.47 -5.63
CA GLU A 30 11.17 17.04 -5.84
C GLU A 30 11.53 18.04 -4.73
N PHE A 31 12.79 18.03 -4.31
CA PHE A 31 13.35 19.02 -3.40
C PHE A 31 14.77 19.35 -3.87
N ASN A 32 15.05 20.64 -4.10
CA ASN A 32 16.32 21.12 -4.65
C ASN A 32 16.75 20.35 -5.93
N ASP A 33 15.85 20.25 -6.91
CA ASP A 33 16.05 19.57 -8.20
C ASP A 33 16.37 18.07 -8.09
N GLN A 34 16.14 17.45 -6.92
CA GLN A 34 16.28 16.02 -6.71
C GLN A 34 14.92 15.38 -6.44
N VAL A 35 14.60 14.33 -7.22
CA VAL A 35 13.44 13.46 -6.96
C VAL A 35 13.69 12.67 -5.67
N LEU A 36 12.77 12.78 -4.73
CA LEU A 36 12.82 12.10 -3.45
C LEU A 36 12.26 10.67 -3.57
N THR A 37 13.08 9.68 -3.26
CA THR A 37 12.64 8.28 -3.14
C THR A 37 11.69 8.12 -1.96
N ASN A 38 10.62 7.34 -2.14
CA ASN A 38 9.63 7.01 -1.10
C ASN A 38 8.97 8.23 -0.42
N ALA A 39 8.85 9.35 -1.13
CA ALA A 39 8.28 10.59 -0.58
C ALA A 39 6.84 10.43 -0.05
N TRP A 40 6.10 9.44 -0.57
CA TRP A 40 4.73 9.12 -0.18
C TRP A 40 4.61 7.99 0.86
N ALA A 41 5.73 7.59 1.50
CA ALA A 41 5.73 6.55 2.54
C ALA A 41 5.13 7.00 3.88
N GLY A 42 4.77 8.29 4.03
CA GLY A 42 3.97 8.79 5.15
C GLY A 42 4.73 9.43 6.30
N GLY A 43 6.06 9.57 6.21
CA GLY A 43 6.89 10.10 7.29
C GLY A 43 6.98 9.13 8.48
N LEU A 44 8.06 9.21 9.26
CA LEU A 44 8.32 8.28 10.36
C LEU A 44 8.68 9.07 11.61
N ASN A 45 8.00 8.78 12.73
CA ASN A 45 8.28 9.43 14.01
C ASN A 45 9.17 8.55 14.90
N ALA A 46 8.79 7.29 15.12
CA ALA A 46 9.55 6.33 15.92
C ALA A 46 9.58 4.93 15.27
N PRO A 47 10.22 4.78 14.10
CA PRO A 47 10.24 3.52 13.37
C PRO A 47 11.12 2.46 14.05
N GLN A 48 10.62 1.24 14.10
CA GLN A 48 11.36 0.03 14.48
C GLN A 48 11.54 -0.85 13.25
N TRP A 49 12.79 -1.01 12.82
CA TRP A 49 13.14 -1.66 11.55
C TRP A 49 13.40 -3.15 11.71
N CYS A 50 12.97 -3.95 10.74
CA CYS A 50 13.48 -5.30 10.53
C CYS A 50 13.56 -5.65 9.04
N LYS A 51 14.37 -6.66 8.73
CA LYS A 51 14.41 -7.28 7.41
C LYS A 51 13.70 -8.61 7.43
N ALA A 52 12.99 -8.92 6.37
CA ALA A 52 12.33 -10.19 6.15
C ALA A 52 11.98 -10.29 4.66
N ASP A 53 11.91 -11.52 4.15
CA ASP A 53 11.34 -11.79 2.83
C ASP A 53 9.81 -11.70 2.94
N LEU A 54 9.21 -10.59 2.50
CA LEU A 54 7.77 -10.31 2.70
C LEU A 54 6.92 -10.78 1.52
N ASP A 55 7.50 -10.92 0.32
CA ASP A 55 6.80 -11.39 -0.87
C ASP A 55 7.23 -12.77 -1.40
N ASN A 56 8.17 -13.43 -0.71
CA ASN A 56 8.68 -14.77 -0.98
C ASN A 56 9.46 -14.89 -2.30
N ASP A 57 10.19 -13.84 -2.69
CA ASP A 57 11.03 -13.85 -3.89
C ASP A 57 12.49 -14.28 -3.60
N GLY A 58 12.83 -14.45 -2.32
CA GLY A 58 14.12 -14.93 -1.84
C GLY A 58 15.13 -13.83 -1.48
N ASP A 59 14.76 -12.55 -1.59
CA ASP A 59 15.54 -11.44 -1.07
C ASP A 59 14.92 -10.80 0.20
N GLU A 60 15.67 -9.94 0.89
CA GLU A 60 15.22 -9.33 2.14
C GLU A 60 14.62 -7.93 1.92
N ASP A 61 13.29 -7.85 1.96
CA ASP A 61 12.54 -6.61 2.07
C ASP A 61 12.80 -5.89 3.40
N LEU A 62 12.39 -4.62 3.46
CA LEU A 62 12.49 -3.79 4.66
C LEU A 62 11.11 -3.52 5.25
N TYR A 63 10.95 -3.84 6.53
CA TYR A 63 9.78 -3.53 7.32
C TYR A 63 10.09 -2.48 8.38
N ALA A 64 9.11 -1.62 8.65
CA ALA A 64 9.09 -0.74 9.80
C ALA A 64 7.74 -0.76 10.52
N PHE A 65 7.79 -0.78 11.86
CA PHE A 65 6.65 -0.38 12.69
C PHE A 65 6.90 1.01 13.26
N ASP A 66 6.13 2.03 12.84
CA ASP A 66 6.17 3.33 13.51
C ASP A 66 5.31 3.28 14.77
N ARG A 67 5.99 3.26 15.91
CA ARG A 67 5.39 3.06 17.22
C ARG A 67 4.53 4.23 17.68
N VAL A 68 4.76 5.45 17.15
CA VAL A 68 3.92 6.61 17.46
C VAL A 68 2.65 6.58 16.60
N GLY A 69 2.81 6.27 15.30
CA GLY A 69 1.69 6.17 14.36
C GLY A 69 0.85 4.89 14.50
N HIS A 70 1.38 3.87 15.18
CA HIS A 70 0.84 2.51 15.18
C HIS A 70 0.66 1.96 13.75
N THR A 71 1.63 2.28 12.89
CA THR A 71 1.53 2.01 11.45
C THR A 71 2.60 1.02 11.03
N HIS A 72 2.17 -0.03 10.34
CA HIS A 72 3.04 -0.94 9.60
C HIS A 72 3.43 -0.30 8.27
N ILE A 73 4.69 -0.44 7.88
CA ILE A 73 5.22 0.11 6.63
C ILE A 73 6.18 -0.92 6.06
N ALA A 74 5.98 -1.28 4.80
CA ALA A 74 6.84 -2.20 4.07
C ALA A 74 7.47 -1.51 2.85
N PHE A 75 8.69 -1.92 2.54
CA PHE A 75 9.42 -1.54 1.35
C PHE A 75 9.92 -2.80 0.66
N ARG A 76 9.53 -2.97 -0.61
CA ARG A 76 10.07 -4.03 -1.46
C ARG A 76 11.53 -3.74 -1.76
N ASN A 77 12.37 -4.76 -1.78
CA ASN A 77 13.72 -4.66 -2.30
C ASN A 77 13.74 -4.98 -3.81
N ASP A 78 13.81 -3.96 -4.67
CA ASP A 78 13.96 -4.16 -6.13
C ASP A 78 15.44 -4.18 -6.57
N GLY A 79 16.34 -4.48 -5.62
CA GLY A 79 17.78 -4.50 -5.84
C GLY A 79 18.23 -5.65 -6.74
N THR A 80 19.33 -5.47 -7.47
CA THR A 80 19.89 -6.53 -8.32
C THR A 80 21.37 -6.76 -8.04
N GLY A 81 21.84 -8.00 -8.26
CA GLY A 81 23.27 -8.33 -8.16
C GLY A 81 23.88 -8.08 -6.78
N GLY A 82 23.11 -8.27 -5.70
CA GLY A 82 23.55 -8.04 -4.32
C GLY A 82 23.51 -6.58 -3.86
N THR A 83 22.97 -5.67 -4.68
CA THR A 83 22.62 -4.32 -4.23
C THR A 83 21.22 -4.31 -3.61
N THR A 84 20.96 -3.40 -2.67
CA THR A 84 19.62 -3.21 -2.08
C THR A 84 19.00 -1.93 -2.61
N ALA A 85 17.73 -1.97 -2.98
CA ALA A 85 16.97 -0.83 -3.47
C ALA A 85 15.54 -0.88 -2.91
N TYR A 86 15.32 -0.20 -1.77
CA TYR A 86 14.03 -0.25 -1.07
C TYR A 86 13.02 0.75 -1.64
N HIS A 87 11.92 0.24 -2.19
CA HIS A 87 10.80 1.00 -2.72
C HIS A 87 9.53 0.77 -1.88
N PHE A 88 8.84 1.85 -1.53
CA PHE A 88 7.64 1.79 -0.69
C PHE A 88 6.57 0.90 -1.31
N ALA A 89 6.16 -0.15 -0.57
CA ALA A 89 5.29 -1.22 -1.05
C ALA A 89 4.09 -1.41 -0.09
N PRO A 90 3.09 -0.52 -0.14
CA PRO A 90 1.90 -0.59 0.71
C PRO A 90 1.10 -1.89 0.53
N GLU A 91 1.21 -2.54 -0.63
CA GLU A 91 0.59 -3.83 -0.88
C GLU A 91 1.12 -4.95 0.04
N LEU A 92 2.40 -4.90 0.43
CA LEU A 92 2.99 -5.85 1.38
C LEU A 92 2.53 -5.57 2.81
N THR A 93 2.21 -4.31 3.10
CA THR A 93 1.67 -3.90 4.40
C THR A 93 0.24 -4.40 4.61
N ALA A 94 -0.53 -4.59 3.53
CA ALA A 94 -1.93 -5.02 3.60
C ALA A 94 -2.14 -6.42 4.23
N TYR A 95 -1.06 -7.20 4.37
CA TYR A 95 -1.08 -8.51 5.01
C TYR A 95 -0.79 -8.49 6.52
N PHE A 96 -0.39 -7.34 7.07
CA PHE A 96 -0.16 -7.20 8.50
C PHE A 96 -1.47 -6.95 9.25
N PRO A 97 -1.58 -7.38 10.53
CA PRO A 97 -2.71 -7.02 11.36
C PRO A 97 -2.81 -5.51 11.51
N GLU A 98 -4.01 -5.00 11.80
CA GLU A 98 -4.17 -3.58 12.11
C GLU A 98 -3.40 -3.20 13.38
N GLY A 99 -2.67 -2.09 13.32
CA GLY A 99 -2.03 -1.51 14.50
C GLY A 99 -3.10 -1.07 15.49
N ARG A 100 -3.08 -1.64 16.69
CA ARG A 100 -3.99 -1.26 17.77
C ARG A 100 -3.31 -0.28 18.73
N ASN A 101 -4.05 0.74 19.12
CA ASN A 101 -3.73 1.64 20.23
C ASN A 101 -4.09 1.02 21.58
#